data_AF-A0AAU2G148-F1
#
_entry.id   AF-A0AAU2G148-F1
#
_cell.length_a   1.000
_cell.length_b   1.000
_cell.length_c   1.000
_cell.angle_alpha   90.00
_cell.angle_beta   90.00
_cell.angle_gamma   90.00
#
_symmetry.space_group_name_H-M   'P 1'
#
loop_
_entity.id
_entity.type
_entity.pdbx_description
1 polymer ?
#
loop_
_entity_poly.entity_id
_entity_poly.type
_entity_poly.pdbx_seq_one_letter_code
_entity_poly.pdbx_strand_id
1 'polypeptide(L)'
;MSAVPAPRGEQAQQRYEPAQGLRAHSAALLRHAERLRAGAAALDWKGPQAEAFRWRIEALADRCATAAAGLARSADQLDATVRTR
;
A
#
# COMPACT_ATOMS: atom_id res chain seq x y z
N MET A 1 36.15 11.44 21.14
CA MET A 1 34.95 12.13 20.63
C MET A 1 34.83 11.84 19.14
N SER A 2 34.08 10.81 18.75
CA SER A 2 33.80 10.54 17.34
C SER A 2 32.31 10.77 17.10
N ALA A 3 31.98 11.81 16.35
CA ALA A 3 30.62 12.05 15.89
C ALA A 3 30.24 10.95 14.89
N VAL A 4 29.27 10.12 15.25
CA VAL A 4 28.65 9.15 14.35
C VAL A 4 27.87 9.94 13.28
N PRO A 5 28.11 9.74 11.97
CA PRO A 5 27.30 10.37 10.95
C PRO A 5 25.92 9.71 10.91
N ALA A 6 24.86 10.53 10.93
CA ALA A 6 23.48 10.07 10.86
C ALA A 6 23.22 9.18 9.62
N PRO A 7 22.35 8.17 9.71
CA PRO A 7 22.03 7.31 8.59
C PRO A 7 21.35 8.13 7.47
N ARG A 8 21.91 8.08 6.26
CA ARG A 8 21.43 8.80 5.05
C ARG A 8 20.00 8.42 4.60
N GLY A 9 19.34 7.47 5.27
CA GLY A 9 17.99 6.99 4.92
C GLY A 9 16.86 7.91 5.38
N GLU A 10 17.00 8.57 6.52
CA GLU A 10 15.91 9.34 7.14
C GLU A 10 15.66 10.69 6.44
N GLN A 11 16.72 11.30 5.90
CA GLN A 11 16.63 12.60 5.20
C GLN A 11 15.97 12.51 3.82
N ALA A 12 15.99 11.35 3.16
CA ALA A 12 15.31 11.15 1.87
C ALA A 12 13.80 10.86 2.06
N GLN A 13 13.41 10.30 3.20
CA GLN A 13 12.02 10.00 3.54
C GLN A 13 11.26 11.25 4.05
N GLN A 14 11.96 12.23 4.60
CA GLN A 14 11.37 13.45 5.19
C GLN A 14 10.85 14.50 4.18
N ARG A 15 11.06 14.30 2.86
CA ARG A 15 10.71 15.30 1.83
C ARG A 15 9.63 14.88 0.84
N TYR A 16 8.96 13.75 1.07
CA TYR A 16 7.72 13.47 0.35
C TYR A 16 6.61 14.23 1.08
N GLU A 17 6.01 15.23 0.41
CA GLU A 17 4.81 15.92 0.91
C GLU A 17 3.83 14.89 1.46
N PRO A 18 3.24 15.07 2.66
CA PRO A 18 2.43 14.04 3.32
C PRO A 18 1.38 13.37 2.42
N ALA A 19 0.75 14.13 1.52
CA ALA A 19 -0.17 13.61 0.51
C ALA A 19 0.51 12.67 -0.51
N GLN A 20 1.72 13.01 -0.95
CA GLN A 20 2.55 12.19 -1.82
C GLN A 20 2.93 10.85 -1.16
N GLY A 21 3.24 10.88 0.15
CA GLY A 21 3.52 9.68 0.95
C GLY A 21 2.32 8.74 1.03
N LEU A 22 1.14 9.30 1.31
CA LEU A 22 -0.12 8.54 1.33
C LEU A 22 -0.45 7.91 -0.03
N ARG A 23 -0.22 8.64 -1.14
CA ARG A 23 -0.38 8.10 -2.50
C ARG A 23 0.58 6.95 -2.78
N ALA A 24 1.84 7.07 -2.37
CA ALA A 24 2.82 6.00 -2.53
C ALA A 24 2.41 4.73 -1.76
N HIS A 25 1.91 4.88 -0.53
CA HIS A 25 1.39 3.76 0.26
C HIS A 25 0.12 3.15 -0.34
N SER A 26 -0.79 3.98 -0.86
CA SER A 26 -1.97 3.52 -1.59
C SER A 26 -1.58 2.64 -2.79
N ALA A 27 -0.67 3.13 -3.63
CA ALA A 27 -0.16 2.38 -4.79
C ALA A 27 0.55 1.07 -4.38
N ALA A 28 1.31 1.08 -3.28
CA ALA A 28 1.97 -0.12 -2.77
C ALA A 28 0.95 -1.19 -2.32
N LEU A 29 -0.15 -0.79 -1.67
CA LEU A 29 -1.23 -1.70 -1.27
C LEU A 29 -1.96 -2.30 -2.48
N LEU A 30 -2.21 -1.50 -3.52
CA LEU A 30 -2.83 -2.00 -4.76
C LEU A 30 -1.95 -3.03 -5.44
N ARG A 31 -0.65 -2.75 -5.61
CA ARG A 31 0.32 -3.73 -6.11
C ARG A 31 0.38 -5.00 -5.27
N HIS A 32 0.22 -4.88 -3.94
CA HIS A 32 0.18 -6.05 -3.07
C HIS A 32 -1.08 -6.90 -3.31
N ALA A 33 -2.25 -6.26 -3.42
CA ALA A 33 -3.50 -6.93 -3.75
C ALA A 33 -3.44 -7.68 -5.10
N GLU A 34 -2.87 -7.03 -6.13
CA GLU A 34 -2.66 -7.65 -7.45
C GLU A 34 -1.72 -8.86 -7.36
N ARG A 35 -0.61 -8.75 -6.63
CA ARG A 35 0.32 -9.87 -6.43
C ARG A 35 -0.32 -11.03 -5.70
N LEU A 36 -1.19 -10.77 -4.71
CA LEU A 36 -1.93 -11.80 -4.00
C LEU A 36 -2.85 -12.57 -4.97
N ARG A 37 -3.63 -11.85 -5.79
CA ARG A 37 -4.52 -12.44 -6.80
C ARG A 37 -3.74 -13.24 -7.84
N ALA A 38 -2.67 -12.67 -8.38
CA ALA A 38 -1.83 -13.33 -9.37
C ALA A 38 -1.18 -14.60 -8.80
N GLY A 39 -0.68 -14.56 -7.57
CA GLY A 39 -0.12 -15.75 -6.90
C GLY A 39 -1.16 -16.84 -6.66
N ALA A 40 -2.37 -16.48 -6.25
CA ALA A 40 -3.47 -17.42 -6.07
C ALA A 40 -3.96 -18.04 -7.40
N ALA A 41 -3.95 -17.26 -8.49
CA ALA A 41 -4.31 -17.74 -9.82
C ALA A 41 -3.23 -18.65 -10.44
N ALA A 42 -1.95 -18.39 -10.15
CA ALA A 42 -0.82 -19.18 -10.65
C ALA A 42 -0.72 -20.57 -10.01
N LEU A 43 -1.36 -20.79 -8.85
CA LEU A 43 -1.47 -22.10 -8.24
C LEU A 43 -2.41 -22.98 -9.09
N ASP A 44 -1.85 -24.00 -9.75
CA ASP A 44 -2.63 -25.07 -10.41
C ASP A 44 -3.29 -26.05 -9.41
N TRP A 45 -3.48 -25.59 -8.18
CA TRP A 45 -4.14 -26.34 -7.12
C TRP A 45 -5.67 -26.31 -7.32
N LYS A 46 -6.30 -27.49 -7.26
CA LYS A 46 -7.75 -27.67 -7.46
C LYS A 46 -8.41 -28.35 -6.26
N GLY A 47 -9.73 -28.24 -6.21
CA GLY A 47 -10.57 -28.83 -5.17
C GLY A 47 -11.08 -27.79 -4.15
N PRO A 48 -11.98 -28.21 -3.23
CA PRO A 48 -12.68 -27.30 -2.31
C PRO A 48 -11.74 -26.48 -1.42
N GLN A 49 -10.61 -27.05 -1.01
CA GLN A 49 -9.61 -26.35 -0.21
C GLN A 49 -8.92 -25.24 -1.01
N ALA A 50 -8.70 -25.45 -2.31
CA ALA A 50 -8.15 -24.42 -3.20
C ALA A 50 -9.13 -23.27 -3.40
N GLU A 51 -10.42 -23.54 -3.49
CA GLU A 51 -11.47 -22.53 -3.58
C GLU A 51 -11.57 -21.70 -2.29
N ALA A 52 -11.57 -22.35 -1.13
CA ALA A 52 -11.55 -21.68 0.16
C ALA A 52 -10.30 -20.78 0.32
N PHE A 53 -9.14 -21.26 -0.15
CA PHE A 53 -7.92 -20.47 -0.19
C PHE A 53 -8.05 -19.25 -1.11
N ARG A 54 -8.53 -19.41 -2.35
CA ARG A 54 -8.76 -18.30 -3.28
C ARG A 54 -9.70 -17.25 -2.70
N TRP A 55 -10.79 -17.68 -2.06
CA TRP A 55 -11.73 -16.77 -1.39
C TRP A 55 -11.06 -15.95 -0.28
N ARG A 56 -10.23 -16.59 0.56
CA ARG A 56 -9.48 -15.89 1.61
C ARG A 56 -8.48 -14.88 1.04
N ILE A 57 -7.82 -15.22 -0.07
CA ILE A 57 -6.91 -14.33 -0.76
C ILE A 57 -7.67 -13.13 -1.35
N GLU A 58 -8.81 -13.36 -1.97
CA GLU A 58 -9.64 -12.28 -2.53
C GLU A 58 -10.10 -11.33 -1.42
N ALA A 59 -10.61 -11.86 -0.31
CA ALA A 59 -11.01 -11.06 0.84
C ALA A 59 -9.84 -10.24 1.44
N LEU A 60 -8.60 -10.75 1.39
CA LEU A 60 -7.42 -9.99 1.81
C LEU A 60 -7.07 -8.89 0.79
N ALA A 61 -7.10 -9.21 -0.51
CA ALA A 61 -6.86 -8.25 -1.58
C ALA A 61 -7.86 -7.09 -1.55
N ASP A 62 -9.13 -7.36 -1.25
CA ASP A 62 -10.19 -6.34 -1.10
C ASP A 62 -9.96 -5.43 0.10
N ARG A 63 -9.47 -5.97 1.23
CA ARG A 63 -9.06 -5.13 2.37
C ARG A 63 -7.89 -4.22 2.01
N CYS A 64 -6.90 -4.71 1.26
CA CYS A 64 -5.81 -3.88 0.76
C CYS A 64 -6.31 -2.77 -0.16
N ALA A 65 -7.22 -3.08 -1.09
CA ALA A 65 -7.83 -2.09 -1.99
C ALA A 65 -8.65 -1.04 -1.22
N THR A 66 -9.42 -1.46 -0.21
CA THR A 66 -10.20 -0.57 0.65
C THR A 66 -9.28 0.38 1.43
N ALA A 67 -8.21 -0.14 2.03
CA ALA A 67 -7.22 0.67 2.72
C ALA A 67 -6.52 1.64 1.77
N ALA A 68 -6.15 1.20 0.56
CA ALA A 68 -5.55 2.04 -0.46
C ALA A 68 -6.47 3.21 -0.86
N ALA A 69 -7.76 2.95 -1.04
CA ALA A 69 -8.75 3.98 -1.34
C ALA A 69 -8.91 4.98 -0.17
N GLY A 70 -8.84 4.51 1.08
CA GLY A 70 -8.79 5.37 2.26
C GLY A 70 -7.60 6.32 2.24
N LEU A 71 -6.39 5.81 1.99
CA LEU A 71 -5.17 6.61 1.91
C LEU A 71 -5.21 7.63 0.77
N ALA A 72 -5.71 7.25 -0.40
CA ALA A 72 -5.85 8.15 -1.55
C ALA A 72 -6.79 9.32 -1.22
N ARG A 73 -7.95 9.05 -0.62
CA ARG A 73 -8.87 10.10 -0.17
C ARG A 73 -8.23 11.04 0.84
N SER A 74 -7.50 10.51 1.81
CA SER A 74 -6.78 11.34 2.79
C SER A 74 -5.72 12.22 2.13
N ALA A 75 -5.01 11.72 1.11
CA ALA A 75 -4.06 12.52 0.34
C ALA A 75 -4.74 13.70 -0.37
N ASP A 76 -5.89 13.44 -0.99
CA ASP A 76 -6.64 14.48 -1.71
C ASP A 76 -7.21 15.54 -0.76
N GLN A 77 -7.64 15.13 0.44
CA GLN A 77 -8.04 16.05 1.51
C GLN A 77 -6.88 16.94 1.96
N LEU A 78 -5.68 16.37 2.17
CA LEU A 78 -4.51 17.16 2.54
C LEU A 78 -4.16 18.19 1.46
N ASP A 79 -4.13 17.81 0.19
CA ASP A 79 -3.86 18.76 -0.89
C ASP A 79 -4.94 19.85 -0.97
N ALA A 80 -6.21 19.51 -0.73
CA ALA A 80 -7.28 20.50 -0.69
C ALA A 80 -7.07 21.50 0.44
N THR A 81 -6.69 21.04 1.64
CA THR A 81 -6.44 21.94 2.78
C THR A 81 -5.25 22.88 2.55
N VAL A 82 -4.20 22.41 1.87
CA VAL A 82 -3.04 23.24 1.50
C VAL A 82 -3.42 24.31 0.49
N ARG A 83 -4.26 24.00 -0.51
CA ARG A 83 -4.69 24.98 -1.53
C ARG A 83 -5.61 26.07 -0.99
N THR A 84 -6.33 25.81 0.10
CA THR A 84 -7.27 26.77 0.72
C THR A 84 -6.61 27.67 1.77
N ARG A 85 -5.32 27.49 2.05
CA ARG A 85 -4.55 28.25 3.04
C ARG A 85 -3.69 29.31 2.38
#